data_AF-A0A934U6W6-F1
#
_entry.id   AF-A0A934U6W6-F1
#
_cell.length_a   1.000
_cell.length_b   1.000
_cell.length_c   1.000
_cell.angle_alpha   90.00
_cell.angle_beta   90.00
_cell.angle_gamma   90.00
#
_symmetry.space_group_name_H-M   'P 1'
#
loop_
_entity.id
_entity.type
_entity.pdbx_description
1 polymer ?
#
loop_
_entity_poly.entity_id
_entity_poly.type
_entity_poly.pdbx_seq_one_letter_code
_entity_poly.pdbx_strand_id
1 'polypeptide(L)'
;MTETPPENLRQLVEETWRTHIGLPEDWSQTQKANFVADEALRISDLIETQMQGQGPLVRQWWDEHGEAPDYRTTVTLIETARRSITEAVLAQELYEQIPHSEEDFPEPVSVEEAREREMLQEQVRLQDAAGDRDRWIDPLRRRDPSSEASEMSRRLWPDRSALFRVTGAFLLQARTEDGEPLPTGPSDPLSASFTNQVSQALVTAGKPLDGPGRLVDP
;
A
#
# COMPACT_ATOMS: atom_id res chain seq x y z
N MET A 1 -51.02 4.20 9.30
CA MET A 1 -50.10 3.08 9.55
C MET A 1 -48.81 3.72 10.03
N THR A 2 -48.38 3.46 11.26
CA THR A 2 -47.07 3.91 11.75
C THR A 2 -46.03 3.04 11.06
N GLU A 3 -45.35 3.58 10.05
CA GLU A 3 -44.20 2.91 9.44
C GLU A 3 -43.09 2.84 10.49
N THR A 4 -42.55 1.64 10.67
CA THR A 4 -41.44 1.36 11.60
C THR A 4 -40.19 1.21 10.74
N PRO A 5 -39.05 1.82 11.11
CA PRO A 5 -37.85 1.73 10.29
C PRO A 5 -37.31 0.28 10.31
N PRO A 6 -36.55 -0.13 9.29
CA PRO A 6 -35.82 -1.38 9.33
C PRO A 6 -34.96 -1.48 10.60
N GLU A 7 -35.11 -2.57 11.36
CA GLU A 7 -34.46 -2.70 12.67
C GLU A 7 -32.93 -2.63 12.58
N ASN A 8 -32.35 -3.13 11.49
CA ASN A 8 -30.91 -3.03 11.21
C ASN A 8 -30.45 -1.58 11.03
N LEU A 9 -31.25 -0.75 10.36
CA LEU A 9 -30.96 0.66 10.17
C LEU A 9 -31.08 1.43 11.49
N ARG A 10 -32.12 1.14 12.28
CA ARG A 10 -32.29 1.71 13.61
C ARG A 10 -31.10 1.43 14.52
N GLN A 11 -30.63 0.18 14.55
CA GLN A 11 -29.46 -0.22 15.34
C GLN A 11 -28.19 0.49 14.88
N LEU A 12 -27.96 0.61 13.56
CA LEU A 12 -26.79 1.30 13.02
C LEU A 12 -26.78 2.80 13.38
N VAL A 13 -27.93 3.47 13.27
CA VAL A 13 -28.09 4.88 13.67
C VAL A 13 -27.83 5.02 15.16
N GLU A 14 -28.43 4.15 15.99
CA GLU A 14 -28.24 4.15 17.45
C GLU A 14 -26.76 3.99 17.83
N GLU A 15 -26.08 3.02 17.24
CA GLU A 15 -24.67 2.74 17.50
C GLU A 15 -23.76 3.90 17.08
N THR A 16 -24.01 4.48 15.91
CA THR A 16 -23.21 5.60 15.39
C THR A 16 -23.36 6.85 16.25
N TRP A 17 -24.60 7.20 16.61
CA TRP A 17 -24.87 8.35 17.48
C TRP A 17 -24.32 8.15 18.89
N ARG A 18 -24.40 6.93 19.44
CA ARG A 18 -23.89 6.66 20.78
C ARG A 18 -22.37 6.64 20.84
N THR A 19 -21.71 6.14 19.81
CA THR A 19 -20.28 5.83 19.84
C THR A 19 -19.42 6.93 19.22
N HIS A 20 -19.91 7.59 18.17
CA HIS A 20 -19.10 8.49 17.35
C HIS A 20 -19.58 9.94 17.39
N ILE A 21 -20.88 10.21 17.34
CA ILE A 21 -21.42 11.59 17.25
C ILE A 21 -21.69 12.19 18.65
N GLY A 22 -22.26 11.40 19.54
CA GLY A 22 -22.72 11.82 20.86
C GLY A 22 -24.19 12.26 20.85
N LEU A 23 -24.96 11.80 21.83
CA LEU A 23 -26.33 12.25 22.08
C LEU A 23 -26.36 13.23 23.27
N PRO A 24 -27.24 14.24 23.29
CA PRO A 24 -27.35 15.16 24.42
C PRO A 24 -27.55 14.43 25.75
N GLU A 25 -26.76 14.80 26.77
CA GLU A 25 -26.75 14.14 28.06
C GLU A 25 -28.04 14.40 28.87
N ASP A 26 -28.64 15.56 28.67
CA ASP A 26 -29.87 16.02 29.32
C ASP A 26 -31.14 15.34 28.80
N TRP A 27 -31.05 14.61 27.67
CA TRP A 27 -32.17 13.86 27.13
C TRP A 27 -32.45 12.59 27.95
N SER A 28 -33.73 12.38 28.26
CA SER A 28 -34.22 11.11 28.81
C SER A 28 -34.03 9.96 27.82
N GLN A 29 -34.06 8.72 28.33
CA GLN A 29 -33.95 7.53 27.49
C GLN A 29 -35.06 7.46 26.43
N THR A 30 -36.28 7.92 26.76
CA THR A 30 -37.38 7.99 25.80
C THR A 30 -37.13 9.01 24.69
N GLN A 31 -36.55 10.16 25.00
CA GLN A 31 -36.19 11.16 23.98
C GLN A 31 -35.11 10.63 23.05
N LYS A 32 -34.07 9.98 23.59
CA LYS A 32 -33.00 9.35 22.80
C LYS A 32 -33.55 8.27 21.86
N ALA A 33 -34.43 7.40 22.37
CA ALA A 33 -35.05 6.34 21.58
C ALA A 33 -35.96 6.89 20.46
N ASN A 34 -36.76 7.93 20.76
CA ASN A 34 -37.62 8.56 19.75
C ASN A 34 -36.78 9.23 18.65
N PHE A 35 -35.72 9.95 19.01
CA PHE A 35 -34.81 10.56 18.05
C PHE A 35 -34.18 9.52 17.10
N VAL A 36 -33.65 8.43 17.65
CA VAL A 36 -33.06 7.34 16.85
C VAL A 36 -34.10 6.72 15.91
N ALA A 37 -35.33 6.52 16.38
CA ALA A 37 -36.41 5.98 15.55
C ALA A 37 -36.81 6.93 14.41
N ASP A 38 -36.95 8.22 14.72
CA ASP A 38 -37.29 9.26 13.75
C ASP A 38 -36.18 9.42 12.70
N GLU A 39 -34.92 9.41 13.12
CA GLU A 39 -33.77 9.52 12.22
C GLU A 39 -33.62 8.27 11.32
N ALA A 40 -33.81 7.08 11.88
CA ALA A 40 -33.81 5.85 11.08
C ALA A 40 -34.97 5.82 10.07
N LEU A 41 -36.15 6.35 10.43
CA LEU A 41 -37.28 6.50 9.49
C LEU A 41 -36.95 7.47 8.37
N ARG A 42 -36.37 8.62 8.71
CA ARG A 42 -35.95 9.63 7.74
C ARG A 42 -34.95 9.06 6.73
N ILE A 43 -33.92 8.35 7.20
CA ILE A 43 -32.93 7.70 6.33
C ILE A 43 -33.58 6.61 5.46
N SER A 44 -34.49 5.81 6.04
CA SER A 44 -35.22 4.80 5.28
C SER A 44 -36.05 5.41 4.15
N ASP A 45 -36.76 6.52 4.40
CA ASP A 45 -37.56 7.23 3.39
C ASP A 45 -36.71 7.81 2.27
N LEU A 46 -35.51 8.32 2.60
CA LEU A 46 -34.54 8.79 1.60
C LEU A 46 -34.05 7.66 0.69
N ILE A 47 -33.75 6.48 1.25
CA ILE A 47 -33.35 5.31 0.47
C ILE A 47 -34.45 4.89 -0.51
N GLU A 48 -35.70 4.80 -0.03
CA GLU A 48 -36.84 4.43 -0.87
C GLU A 48 -37.15 5.51 -1.92
N THR A 49 -37.00 6.80 -1.59
CA THR A 49 -37.17 7.90 -2.55
C THR A 49 -36.12 7.85 -3.67
N GLN A 50 -34.87 7.47 -3.36
CA GLN A 50 -33.82 7.32 -4.36
C GLN A 50 -33.96 6.05 -5.22
N MET A 51 -34.64 5.02 -4.71
CA MET A 51 -35.00 3.83 -5.48
C MET A 51 -36.09 4.17 -6.51
N GLN A 52 -35.70 4.65 -7.69
CA GLN A 52 -36.59 5.02 -8.81
C GLN A 52 -37.32 3.81 -9.49
N GLY A 53 -37.47 2.69 -8.77
CA GLY A 53 -38.00 1.43 -9.29
C GLY A 53 -37.03 0.71 -10.25
N GLN A 54 -37.49 -0.42 -10.81
CA GLN A 54 -36.65 -1.30 -11.65
C GLN A 54 -36.42 -0.80 -13.09
N GLY A 55 -37.20 0.18 -13.55
CA GLY A 55 -37.17 0.65 -14.95
C GLY A 55 -35.82 1.20 -15.41
N PRO A 56 -35.18 2.11 -14.64
CA PRO A 56 -33.84 2.60 -14.96
C PRO A 56 -32.78 1.50 -14.98
N LEU A 57 -32.83 0.55 -14.04
CA LEU A 57 -31.87 -0.57 -13.95
C LEU A 57 -31.96 -1.48 -15.17
N VAL A 58 -33.17 -1.84 -15.60
CA VAL A 58 -33.40 -2.66 -16.79
C VAL A 58 -32.95 -1.94 -18.07
N ARG A 59 -33.19 -0.62 -18.15
CA ARG A 59 -32.76 0.19 -19.30
C ARG A 59 -31.23 0.24 -19.40
N GLN A 60 -30.55 0.50 -18.28
CA GLN A 60 -29.09 0.49 -18.23
C GLN A 60 -28.52 -0.87 -18.66
N TRP A 61 -29.09 -1.97 -18.17
CA TRP A 61 -28.67 -3.31 -18.57
C TRP A 61 -28.82 -3.54 -20.08
N TRP A 62 -29.96 -3.11 -20.65
CA TRP A 62 -30.19 -3.20 -22.09
C TRP A 62 -29.16 -2.39 -22.89
N ASP A 63 -28.83 -1.18 -22.44
CA ASP A 63 -27.83 -0.33 -23.10
C ASP A 63 -26.43 -0.98 -23.08
N GLU A 64 -26.10 -1.72 -22.02
CA GLU A 64 -24.80 -2.39 -21.84
C GLU A 64 -24.72 -3.76 -22.56
N HIS A 65 -25.80 -4.54 -22.59
CA HIS A 65 -25.78 -5.95 -23.00
C HIS A 65 -26.63 -6.24 -24.26
N GLY A 66 -27.49 -5.31 -24.68
CA GLY A 66 -28.32 -5.43 -25.88
C GLY A 66 -29.56 -6.33 -25.74
N GLU A 67 -29.82 -6.88 -24.56
CA GLU A 67 -30.98 -7.72 -24.26
C GLU A 67 -31.56 -7.43 -22.87
N ALA A 68 -32.80 -7.84 -22.60
CA ALA A 68 -33.40 -7.69 -21.29
C ALA A 68 -32.81 -8.69 -20.28
N PRO A 69 -32.60 -8.28 -19.01
CA PRO A 69 -32.15 -9.20 -17.97
C PRO A 69 -33.23 -10.24 -17.70
N ASP A 70 -32.81 -11.47 -17.39
CA ASP A 70 -33.73 -12.47 -16.87
C ASP A 70 -34.20 -12.10 -15.43
N TYR A 71 -35.14 -12.87 -14.89
CA TYR A 71 -35.70 -12.60 -13.57
C TYR A 71 -34.62 -12.58 -12.47
N ARG A 72 -33.70 -13.55 -12.49
CA ARG A 72 -32.66 -13.66 -11.46
C ARG A 72 -31.69 -12.48 -11.53
N THR A 73 -31.34 -12.07 -12.74
CA THR A 73 -30.49 -10.90 -13.00
C THR A 73 -31.19 -9.63 -12.55
N THR A 74 -32.49 -9.48 -12.83
CA THR A 74 -33.29 -8.34 -12.39
C THR A 74 -33.30 -8.21 -10.86
N VAL A 75 -33.50 -9.32 -10.12
CA VAL A 75 -33.42 -9.31 -8.65
C VAL A 75 -32.03 -8.87 -8.19
N THR A 76 -30.97 -9.41 -8.81
CA THR A 76 -29.58 -9.05 -8.47
C THR A 76 -29.31 -7.56 -8.70
N LEU A 77 -29.81 -7.00 -9.80
CA LEU A 77 -29.70 -5.57 -10.10
C LEU A 77 -30.40 -4.70 -9.05
N ILE A 78 -31.61 -5.09 -8.65
CA ILE A 78 -32.38 -4.39 -7.61
C ILE A 78 -31.66 -4.44 -6.26
N GLU A 79 -31.19 -5.61 -5.85
CA GLU A 79 -30.45 -5.78 -4.59
C GLU A 79 -29.15 -4.96 -4.58
N THR A 80 -28.42 -4.98 -5.70
CA THR A 80 -27.18 -4.21 -5.86
C THR A 80 -27.44 -2.72 -5.80
N ALA A 81 -28.47 -2.24 -6.52
CA ALA A 81 -28.87 -0.83 -6.50
C ALA A 81 -29.27 -0.40 -5.09
N ARG A 82 -30.08 -1.20 -4.40
CA ARG A 82 -30.52 -0.90 -3.03
C ARG A 82 -29.35 -0.81 -2.07
N ARG A 83 -28.39 -1.73 -2.15
CA ARG A 83 -27.16 -1.68 -1.34
C ARG A 83 -26.37 -0.41 -1.64
N SER A 84 -26.12 -0.09 -2.91
CA SER A 84 -25.36 1.09 -3.31
C SER A 84 -26.02 2.40 -2.85
N ILE A 85 -27.34 2.52 -2.99
CA ILE A 85 -28.10 3.69 -2.51
C ILE A 85 -28.03 3.77 -0.99
N THR A 86 -28.20 2.64 -0.29
CA THR A 86 -28.09 2.60 1.18
C THR A 86 -26.72 3.10 1.64
N GLU A 87 -25.63 2.62 1.03
CA GLU A 87 -24.27 3.06 1.35
C GLU A 87 -24.07 4.56 1.09
N ALA A 88 -24.56 5.07 -0.05
CA ALA A 88 -24.45 6.48 -0.40
C ALA A 88 -25.24 7.39 0.57
N VAL A 89 -26.48 7.01 0.90
CA VAL A 89 -27.31 7.75 1.86
C VAL A 89 -26.70 7.70 3.26
N LEU A 90 -26.20 6.55 3.72
CA LEU A 90 -25.55 6.46 5.03
C LEU A 90 -24.28 7.30 5.11
N ALA A 91 -23.47 7.31 4.04
CA ALA A 91 -22.27 8.14 3.98
C ALA A 91 -22.62 9.62 4.18
N GLN A 92 -23.58 10.12 3.42
CA GLN A 92 -23.97 11.53 3.44
C GLN A 92 -24.77 11.91 4.71
N GLU A 93 -25.73 11.08 5.11
CA GLU A 93 -26.70 11.46 6.14
C GLU A 93 -26.27 11.04 7.55
N LEU A 94 -25.41 10.04 7.70
CA LEU A 94 -25.00 9.54 9.02
C LEU A 94 -23.51 9.71 9.26
N TYR A 95 -22.65 9.25 8.35
CA TYR A 95 -21.20 9.24 8.58
C TYR A 95 -20.54 10.61 8.45
N GLU A 96 -21.03 11.50 7.59
CA GLU A 96 -20.57 12.90 7.54
C GLU A 96 -20.84 13.68 8.84
N GLN A 97 -21.77 13.22 9.69
CA GLN A 97 -22.03 13.84 10.99
C GLN A 97 -21.02 13.43 12.06
N ILE A 98 -20.17 12.43 11.80
CA ILE A 98 -19.13 11.99 12.74
C ILE A 98 -18.10 13.12 12.85
N PRO A 99 -17.91 13.71 14.05
CA PRO A 99 -16.89 14.74 14.25
C PRO A 99 -15.51 14.17 13.91
N HIS A 100 -14.80 14.81 12.98
CA HIS A 100 -13.39 14.52 12.74
C HIS A 100 -12.56 15.11 13.87
N SER A 101 -11.77 14.28 14.55
CA SER A 101 -10.82 14.78 15.55
C SER A 101 -9.53 15.18 14.85
N GLU A 102 -8.85 16.22 15.32
CA GLU A 102 -7.52 16.60 14.81
C GLU A 102 -6.51 15.44 14.96
N GLU A 103 -6.75 14.50 15.88
CA GLU A 103 -5.96 13.28 16.07
C GLU A 103 -6.10 12.24 14.93
N ASP A 104 -7.18 12.27 14.14
CA ASP A 104 -7.38 11.35 13.01
C ASP A 104 -6.39 11.62 11.86
N PHE A 105 -5.80 12.81 11.84
CA PHE A 105 -4.75 13.20 10.94
C PHE A 105 -3.47 13.34 11.75
N PRO A 106 -2.50 12.41 11.65
CA PRO A 106 -1.22 12.62 12.31
C PRO A 106 -0.69 13.99 11.87
N GLU A 107 -0.26 14.80 12.83
CA GLU A 107 0.29 16.12 12.51
C GLU A 107 1.29 15.98 11.37
N PRO A 108 1.19 16.81 10.32
CA PRO A 108 2.10 16.74 9.21
C PRO A 108 3.51 16.96 9.75
N VAL A 109 4.29 15.89 9.85
CA VAL A 109 5.70 15.97 10.19
C VAL A 109 6.35 16.92 9.20
N SER A 110 7.15 17.85 9.73
CA SER A 110 7.88 18.75 8.84
C SER A 110 8.79 17.95 7.92
N VAL A 111 9.10 18.49 6.74
CA VAL A 111 10.04 17.85 5.80
C VAL A 111 11.39 17.59 6.48
N GLU A 112 11.79 18.47 7.40
CA GLU A 112 13.04 18.32 8.15
C GLU A 112 12.98 17.14 9.13
N GLU A 113 11.93 17.04 9.94
CA GLU A 113 11.77 15.91 10.88
C GLU A 113 11.62 14.57 10.15
N ALA A 114 10.94 14.55 9.00
CA ALA A 114 10.84 13.36 8.16
C ALA A 114 12.23 12.92 7.66
N ARG A 115 13.04 13.87 7.20
CA ARG A 115 14.43 13.61 6.77
C ARG A 115 15.30 13.14 7.92
N GLU A 116 15.23 13.77 9.09
CA GLU A 116 16.00 13.35 10.27
C GLU A 116 15.64 11.91 10.70
N ARG A 117 14.35 11.57 10.68
CA ARG A 117 13.87 10.21 10.97
C ARG A 117 14.40 9.20 9.96
N GLU A 118 14.36 9.53 8.67
CA GLU A 118 14.91 8.67 7.62
C GLU A 118 16.43 8.46 7.81
N MET A 119 17.17 9.54 8.09
CA MET A 119 18.61 9.47 8.36
C MET A 119 18.94 8.62 9.59
N LEU A 120 18.16 8.71 10.66
CA LEU A 120 18.34 7.89 11.86
C LEU A 120 18.05 6.41 11.57
N GLN A 121 16.97 6.12 10.85
CA GLN A 121 16.61 4.75 10.46
C GLN A 121 17.68 4.13 9.57
N GLU A 122 18.20 4.88 8.59
CA GLU A 122 19.29 4.42 7.74
C GLU A 122 20.56 4.16 8.54
N GLN A 123 20.92 5.03 9.50
CA GLN A 123 22.07 4.80 10.37
C GLN A 123 21.94 3.53 11.20
N VAL A 124 20.78 3.28 11.82
CA VAL A 124 20.53 2.04 12.58
C VAL A 124 20.67 0.83 11.68
N ARG A 125 20.06 0.86 10.48
CA ARG A 125 20.11 -0.23 9.51
C ARG A 125 21.54 -0.58 9.11
N LEU A 126 22.36 0.44 8.86
CA LEU A 126 23.77 0.26 8.50
C LEU A 126 24.61 -0.23 9.69
N GLN A 127 24.29 0.19 10.92
CA GLN A 127 24.94 -0.33 12.14
C GLN A 127 24.61 -1.81 12.36
N ASP A 128 23.35 -2.22 12.17
CA ASP A 128 22.94 -3.63 12.28
C ASP A 128 23.53 -4.50 11.16
N ALA A 129 23.92 -3.91 10.03
CA ALA A 129 24.63 -4.58 8.95
C ALA A 129 26.16 -4.62 9.17
N ALA A 130 26.70 -3.87 10.14
CA ALA A 130 28.13 -3.82 10.40
C ALA A 130 28.66 -5.19 10.87
N GLY A 131 29.68 -5.71 10.19
CA GLY A 131 30.24 -7.03 10.45
C GLY A 131 29.61 -8.17 9.65
N ASP A 132 28.51 -7.93 8.93
CA ASP A 132 28.00 -8.87 7.94
C ASP A 132 28.78 -8.69 6.62
N ARG A 133 29.62 -9.68 6.33
CA ARG A 133 30.53 -9.69 5.17
C ARG A 133 29.78 -9.83 3.84
N ASP A 134 28.56 -10.35 3.86
CA ASP A 134 27.74 -10.60 2.66
C ASP A 134 26.58 -9.61 2.50
N ARG A 135 26.53 -8.55 3.33
CA ARG A 135 25.50 -7.50 3.28
C ARG A 135 25.33 -6.84 1.92
N TRP A 136 26.39 -6.81 1.11
CA TRP A 136 26.40 -6.22 -0.23
C TRP A 136 25.43 -6.92 -1.21
N ILE A 137 25.02 -8.15 -0.91
CA ILE A 137 24.06 -8.92 -1.69
C ILE A 137 22.62 -8.48 -1.38
N ASP A 138 22.35 -8.15 -0.12
CA ASP A 138 21.02 -7.78 0.36
C ASP A 138 20.71 -6.30 0.06
N PRO A 139 19.72 -6.01 -0.82
CA PRO A 139 19.34 -4.63 -1.14
C PRO A 139 18.89 -3.81 0.07
N LEU A 140 18.41 -4.45 1.13
CA LEU A 140 17.96 -3.78 2.34
C LEU A 140 19.13 -3.44 3.28
N ARG A 141 20.29 -4.09 3.16
CA ARG A 141 21.39 -3.93 4.14
C ARG A 141 22.67 -3.37 3.52
N ARG A 142 22.73 -3.25 2.20
CA ARG A 142 23.86 -2.65 1.48
C ARG A 142 23.78 -1.13 1.46
N ARG A 143 24.94 -0.48 1.55
CA ARG A 143 25.08 0.95 1.21
C ARG A 143 25.21 1.12 -0.30
N ASP A 144 24.72 2.24 -0.82
CA ASP A 144 24.98 2.64 -2.20
C ASP A 144 26.49 2.78 -2.48
N PRO A 145 26.97 2.34 -3.66
CA PRO A 145 28.38 2.39 -3.98
C PRO A 145 28.81 3.84 -4.19
N SER A 146 29.93 4.22 -3.57
CA SER A 146 30.60 5.48 -3.86
C SER A 146 31.01 5.57 -5.35
N SER A 147 31.26 6.79 -5.82
CA SER A 147 31.78 7.01 -7.17
C SER A 147 33.10 6.26 -7.39
N GLU A 148 33.97 6.18 -6.37
CA GLU A 148 35.22 5.45 -6.41
C GLU A 148 35.01 3.94 -6.58
N ALA A 149 34.12 3.33 -5.78
CA ALA A 149 33.78 1.91 -5.91
C ALA A 149 33.19 1.58 -7.29
N SER A 150 32.36 2.48 -7.82
CA SER A 150 31.76 2.35 -9.15
C SER A 150 32.80 2.46 -10.29
N GLU A 151 33.77 3.36 -10.17
CA GLU A 151 34.88 3.49 -11.11
C GLU A 151 35.84 2.31 -11.03
N MET A 152 36.14 1.84 -9.83
CA MET A 152 36.95 0.65 -9.61
C MET A 152 36.32 -0.57 -10.26
N SER A 153 35.01 -0.79 -10.06
CA SER A 153 34.28 -1.87 -10.72
C SER A 153 34.36 -1.80 -12.25
N ARG A 154 34.22 -0.60 -12.83
CA ARG A 154 34.38 -0.39 -14.29
C ARG A 154 35.78 -0.71 -14.79
N ARG A 155 36.83 -0.41 -14.00
CA ARG A 155 38.22 -0.73 -14.33
C ARG A 155 38.54 -2.22 -14.20
N LEU A 156 37.99 -2.90 -13.19
CA LEU A 156 38.21 -4.32 -12.96
C LEU A 156 37.51 -5.20 -14.01
N TRP A 157 36.33 -4.79 -14.45
CA TRP A 157 35.48 -5.57 -15.35
C TRP A 157 34.99 -4.76 -16.57
N PRO A 158 35.89 -4.26 -17.43
CA PRO A 158 35.52 -3.46 -18.58
C PRO A 158 34.65 -4.22 -19.58
N ASP A 159 34.88 -5.53 -19.72
CA ASP A 159 34.18 -6.38 -20.70
C ASP A 159 32.90 -7.04 -20.14
N ARG A 160 32.59 -6.86 -18.85
CA ARG A 160 31.40 -7.43 -18.22
C ARG A 160 30.18 -6.54 -18.37
N SER A 161 29.01 -7.12 -18.12
CA SER A 161 27.75 -6.39 -18.17
C SER A 161 27.65 -5.24 -17.16
N ALA A 162 26.74 -4.29 -17.45
CA ALA A 162 26.41 -3.22 -16.51
C ALA A 162 25.91 -3.77 -15.17
N LEU A 163 25.07 -4.81 -15.19
CA LEU A 163 24.58 -5.47 -13.99
C LEU A 163 25.72 -6.05 -13.16
N PHE A 164 26.65 -6.77 -13.79
CA PHE A 164 27.83 -7.32 -13.12
C PHE A 164 28.67 -6.22 -12.46
N ARG A 165 28.91 -5.13 -13.19
CA ARG A 165 29.66 -3.99 -12.64
C ARG A 165 28.95 -3.29 -11.49
N VAL A 166 27.63 -3.12 -11.56
CA VAL A 166 26.84 -2.53 -10.47
C VAL A 166 26.91 -3.43 -9.24
N THR A 167 26.68 -4.74 -9.40
CA THR A 167 26.80 -5.72 -8.31
C THR A 167 28.22 -5.76 -7.72
N GLY A 168 29.24 -5.73 -8.56
CA GLY A 168 30.63 -5.65 -8.12
C GLY A 168 30.99 -4.35 -7.40
N ALA A 169 30.34 -3.23 -7.74
CA ALA A 169 30.52 -1.97 -7.03
C ALA A 169 29.99 -2.05 -5.59
N PHE A 170 28.88 -2.75 -5.34
CA PHE A 170 28.39 -3.01 -3.98
C PHE A 170 29.36 -3.86 -3.16
N LEU A 171 29.95 -4.90 -3.76
CA LEU A 171 30.99 -5.69 -3.09
C LEU A 171 32.22 -4.83 -2.73
N LEU A 172 32.70 -4.00 -3.66
CA LEU A 172 33.83 -3.10 -3.42
C LEU A 172 33.51 -2.05 -2.34
N GLN A 173 32.29 -1.54 -2.32
CA GLN A 173 31.83 -0.60 -1.29
C GLN A 173 31.88 -1.26 0.10
N ALA A 174 31.34 -2.46 0.25
CA ALA A 174 31.38 -3.19 1.52
C ALA A 174 32.82 -3.47 1.97
N ARG A 175 33.70 -3.89 1.04
CA ARG A 175 35.12 -4.15 1.33
C ARG A 175 35.87 -2.89 1.77
N THR A 176 35.53 -1.75 1.19
CA THR A 176 36.11 -0.45 1.55
C THR A 176 35.73 -0.04 2.97
N GLU A 177 34.44 -0.20 3.32
CA GLU A 177 33.93 0.08 4.67
C GLU A 177 34.56 -0.82 5.73
N ASP A 178 34.81 -2.08 5.39
CA ASP A 178 35.41 -3.07 6.28
C ASP A 178 36.94 -2.92 6.38
N GLY A 179 37.55 -2.00 5.63
CA GLY A 179 39.01 -1.81 5.60
C GLY A 179 39.77 -2.98 4.99
N GLU A 180 39.11 -3.78 4.16
CA GLU A 180 39.68 -4.96 3.52
C GLU A 180 40.48 -4.62 2.25
N PRO A 181 41.47 -5.46 1.88
CA PRO A 181 42.26 -5.23 0.68
C PRO A 181 41.40 -5.28 -0.58
N LEU A 182 41.54 -4.26 -1.42
CA LEU A 182 40.89 -4.16 -2.72
C LEU A 182 41.86 -4.56 -3.84
N PRO A 183 41.37 -5.17 -4.93
CA PRO A 183 42.20 -5.40 -6.11
C PRO A 183 42.61 -4.06 -6.74
N THR A 184 43.88 -3.97 -7.11
CA THR A 184 44.47 -2.76 -7.72
C THR A 184 44.21 -2.64 -9.22
N GLY A 185 43.84 -3.75 -9.87
CA GLY A 185 43.49 -3.80 -11.30
C GLY A 185 43.15 -5.22 -11.78
N PRO A 186 42.78 -5.38 -13.06
CA PRO A 186 42.31 -6.67 -13.60
C PRO A 186 43.31 -7.83 -13.46
N SER A 187 44.62 -7.54 -13.47
CA SER A 187 45.68 -8.53 -13.34
C SER A 187 46.04 -8.89 -11.90
N ASP A 188 45.42 -8.25 -10.90
CA ASP A 188 45.63 -8.52 -9.49
C ASP A 188 45.06 -9.93 -9.12
N PRO A 189 45.79 -10.78 -8.39
CA PRO A 189 45.27 -12.06 -7.92
C PRO A 189 43.92 -11.98 -7.18
N LEU A 190 43.67 -10.87 -6.47
CA LEU A 190 42.40 -10.65 -5.77
C LEU A 190 41.23 -10.46 -6.73
N SER A 191 41.47 -9.99 -7.96
CA SER A 191 40.42 -9.76 -8.97
C SER A 191 39.67 -11.03 -9.33
N ALA A 192 40.35 -12.19 -9.37
CA ALA A 192 39.71 -13.48 -9.61
C ALA A 192 38.74 -13.84 -8.47
N SER A 193 39.13 -13.61 -7.21
CA SER A 193 38.28 -13.88 -6.04
C SER A 193 37.03 -12.99 -6.03
N PHE A 194 37.18 -11.70 -6.32
CA PHE A 194 36.04 -10.78 -6.42
C PHE A 194 35.12 -11.16 -7.58
N THR A 195 35.69 -11.55 -8.72
CA THR A 195 34.92 -12.00 -9.90
C THR A 195 34.05 -13.21 -9.55
N ASN A 196 34.62 -14.18 -8.82
CA ASN A 196 33.89 -15.38 -8.39
C ASN A 196 32.75 -15.04 -7.43
N GLN A 197 32.98 -14.15 -6.45
CA GLN A 197 31.95 -13.72 -5.49
C GLN A 197 30.76 -13.03 -6.20
N VAL A 198 31.04 -12.09 -7.10
CA VAL A 198 30.00 -11.40 -7.88
C VAL A 198 29.24 -12.38 -8.76
N SER A 199 29.97 -13.31 -9.41
CA SER A 199 29.34 -14.32 -10.27
C SER A 199 28.41 -15.23 -9.47
N GLN A 200 28.86 -15.71 -8.32
CA GLN A 200 28.06 -16.58 -7.45
C GLN A 200 26.80 -15.86 -6.95
N ALA A 201 26.92 -14.60 -6.51
CA ALA A 201 25.77 -13.83 -6.05
C ALA A 201 24.72 -13.63 -7.16
N LEU A 202 25.15 -13.34 -8.39
CA LEU A 202 24.25 -13.21 -9.53
C LEU A 202 23.56 -14.54 -9.87
N VAL A 203 24.30 -15.65 -9.90
CA VAL A 203 23.74 -16.99 -10.15
C VAL A 203 22.72 -17.36 -9.07
N THR A 204 23.04 -17.16 -7.79
CA THR A 204 22.12 -17.40 -6.68
C THR A 204 20.86 -16.54 -6.78
N ALA A 205 20.98 -15.30 -7.25
CA ALA A 205 19.85 -14.40 -7.46
C ALA A 205 19.06 -14.68 -8.76
N GLY A 206 19.40 -15.73 -9.52
CA GLY A 206 18.78 -16.04 -10.82
C GLY A 206 19.02 -14.96 -11.88
N LYS A 207 20.07 -14.15 -11.71
CA LYS A 207 20.42 -13.05 -12.62
C LYS A 207 21.49 -13.50 -13.60
N PRO A 208 21.46 -13.00 -14.86
CA PRO A 208 22.46 -13.38 -15.84
C PRO A 208 23.81 -12.72 -15.48
N LEU A 209 24.89 -13.48 -15.67
CA LEU A 209 26.27 -13.02 -15.39
C LEU A 209 26.68 -11.87 -16.31
N ASP A 210 26.31 -11.98 -17.59
CA ASP A 210 26.48 -10.93 -18.57
C ASP A 210 25.09 -10.57 -19.15
N GLY A 211 24.93 -9.40 -19.79
CA GLY A 211 23.63 -8.85 -20.20
C GLY A 211 22.79 -9.81 -21.05
N PRO A 212 21.54 -9.46 -21.41
CA PRO A 212 20.59 -10.45 -21.94
C PRO A 212 21.18 -11.22 -23.13
N GLY A 213 21.50 -12.51 -22.92
CA GLY A 213 21.97 -13.42 -23.95
C GLY A 213 23.27 -14.22 -23.73
N ARG A 214 24.02 -14.05 -22.64
CA ARG A 214 25.12 -14.99 -22.31
C ARG A 214 24.82 -15.80 -21.06
N LEU A 215 24.05 -16.87 -21.24
CA LEU A 215 24.23 -18.06 -20.41
C LEU A 215 25.65 -18.56 -20.68
N VAL A 216 26.43 -18.72 -19.62
CA VAL A 216 27.65 -19.51 -19.70
C VAL A 216 27.17 -20.94 -19.89
N ASP A 217 27.32 -21.48 -21.11
CA ASP A 217 27.23 -22.92 -21.32
C ASP A 217 28.38 -23.61 -20.58
N PRO A 218 28.15 -24.85 -20.10
CA PRO A 218 28.67 -25.41 -18.84
C PRO A 218 30.19 -25.55 -18.71
#